data_AF-A0A5C6ZGN3-F1
#
_entry.id   AF-A0A5C6ZGN3-F1
#
_cell.length_a   1.000
_cell.length_b   1.000
_cell.length_c   1.000
_cell.angle_alpha   90.00
_cell.angle_beta   90.00
_cell.angle_gamma   90.00
#
_symmetry.space_group_name_H-M   'P 1'
#
loop_
_entity.id
_entity.type
_entity.pdbx_description
1 polymer ?
#
loop_
_entity_poly.entity_id
_entity_poly.type
_entity_poly.pdbx_seq_one_letter_code
_entity_poly.pdbx_strand_id
1 'polypeptide(L)'
;MIFAIGFTNLTFAEVKMDTITNWQLYKDSELLFKSHFLDSNRYTAKINSTDKYENLVLSVFYDFNNEVIDRKIELVCDNQIIATFKNESNSRSKFRIPKSEIDKLFSKNLNKEISINYSDKINGNGFTIGLLKLFVTEYTQLSIPEIRQIVQMAIDLPELQQYFHIDKSPNRKPLIFKEFGVINKNNIESITKFDTNVKFLSEEEIKRKSITEYIGIGDWTCIIDKLRLQLYYVPEGITINYIFNKLDSEWKIVESIIMEE
;
A
#
# COMPACT_ATOMS: atom_id res chain seq x y z
N MET A 1 -13.56 84.83 -20.85
CA MET A 1 -13.84 83.38 -20.96
C MET A 1 -12.50 82.66 -20.79
N ILE A 2 -12.27 82.04 -19.63
CA ILE A 2 -11.00 81.36 -19.29
C ILE A 2 -11.25 79.86 -19.39
N PHE A 3 -10.52 79.18 -20.28
CA PHE A 3 -10.52 77.72 -20.38
C PHE A 3 -9.59 77.14 -19.31
N ALA A 4 -10.13 76.38 -18.37
CA ALA A 4 -9.35 75.56 -17.45
C ALA A 4 -9.16 74.16 -18.06
N ILE A 5 -7.92 73.80 -18.36
CA ILE A 5 -7.54 72.44 -18.78
C ILE A 5 -7.15 71.68 -17.52
N GLY A 6 -8.01 70.75 -17.10
CA GLY A 6 -7.74 69.85 -15.98
C GLY A 6 -6.94 68.63 -16.47
N PHE A 7 -5.71 68.48 -15.98
CA PHE A 7 -4.96 67.23 -16.11
C PHE A 7 -5.44 66.24 -15.06
N THR A 8 -6.07 65.14 -15.47
CA THR A 8 -6.37 64.01 -14.60
C THR A 8 -5.19 63.05 -14.60
N ASN A 9 -4.53 62.88 -13.46
CA ASN A 9 -3.55 61.82 -13.26
C ASN A 9 -4.29 60.48 -13.21
N LEU A 10 -4.13 59.67 -14.26
CA LEU A 10 -4.56 58.27 -14.26
C LEU A 10 -3.63 57.48 -13.34
N THR A 11 -4.06 57.26 -12.10
CA THR A 11 -3.46 56.25 -11.23
C THR A 11 -3.86 54.87 -11.76
N PHE A 12 -2.93 54.19 -12.45
CA PHE A 12 -3.08 52.78 -12.76
C PHE A 12 -2.95 51.99 -11.45
N ALA A 13 -4.05 51.42 -10.97
CA ALA A 13 -4.01 50.44 -9.91
C ALA A 13 -3.43 49.15 -10.49
N GLU A 14 -2.29 48.71 -9.94
CA GLU A 14 -1.72 47.40 -10.26
C GLU A 14 -2.64 46.35 -9.63
N VAL A 15 -3.49 45.73 -10.46
CA VAL A 15 -4.36 44.64 -10.02
C VAL A 15 -3.48 43.42 -9.79
N LYS A 16 -3.04 43.25 -8.55
CA LYS A 16 -2.39 42.03 -8.08
C LYS A 16 -3.48 40.96 -7.98
N MET A 17 -3.68 40.20 -9.05
CA MET A 17 -4.66 39.10 -9.04
C MET A 17 -4.17 38.01 -8.08
N ASP A 18 -4.89 37.79 -6.99
CA ASP A 18 -4.72 36.60 -6.16
C ASP A 18 -5.04 35.37 -7.02
N THR A 19 -3.99 34.74 -7.56
CA THR A 19 -4.14 33.60 -8.44
C THR A 19 -4.21 32.36 -7.55
N ILE A 20 -5.42 31.81 -7.37
CA ILE A 20 -5.61 30.55 -6.65
C ILE A 20 -4.96 29.44 -7.48
N THR A 21 -3.73 29.06 -7.12
CA THR A 21 -3.01 27.98 -7.81
C THR A 21 -3.55 26.65 -7.31
N ASN A 22 -4.29 25.95 -8.19
CA ASN A 22 -4.81 24.64 -7.90
C ASN A 22 -3.92 23.56 -8.48
N TRP A 23 -3.71 22.47 -7.74
CA TRP A 23 -2.90 21.36 -8.21
C TRP A 23 -3.40 20.02 -7.69
N GLN A 24 -3.05 18.96 -8.41
CA GLN A 24 -3.46 17.59 -8.15
C GLN A 24 -2.31 16.65 -8.51
N LEU A 25 -2.01 15.69 -7.64
CA LEU A 25 -1.02 14.65 -7.89
C LEU A 25 -1.71 13.30 -8.08
N TYR A 26 -1.31 12.58 -9.13
CA TYR A 26 -1.85 11.29 -9.49
C TYR A 26 -0.75 10.24 -9.64
N LYS A 27 -1.13 8.98 -9.48
CA LYS A 27 -0.43 7.80 -9.98
C LYS A 27 -1.21 7.31 -11.19
N ASP A 28 -0.72 7.60 -12.40
CA ASP A 28 -1.46 7.52 -13.66
C ASP A 28 -2.81 8.26 -13.62
N SER A 29 -3.91 7.54 -13.40
CA SER A 29 -5.28 8.08 -13.26
C SER A 29 -5.80 8.09 -11.82
N GLU A 30 -5.10 7.44 -10.88
CA GLU A 30 -5.47 7.38 -9.46
C GLU A 30 -5.05 8.67 -8.76
N LEU A 31 -6.00 9.41 -8.18
CA LEU A 31 -5.72 10.63 -7.44
C LEU A 31 -5.05 10.30 -6.10
N LEU A 32 -3.88 10.87 -5.85
CA LEU A 32 -3.19 10.74 -4.57
C LEU A 32 -3.62 11.86 -3.60
N PHE A 33 -3.52 13.14 -4.02
CA PHE A 33 -3.98 14.29 -3.22
C PHE A 33 -4.07 15.60 -4.05
N LYS A 34 -4.67 16.68 -3.50
CA LYS A 34 -4.97 17.96 -4.18
C LYS A 34 -4.97 19.20 -3.26
N SER A 35 -4.77 20.39 -3.82
CA SER A 35 -4.58 21.70 -3.15
C SER A 35 -5.72 22.25 -2.26
N HIS A 36 -6.95 21.73 -2.36
CA HIS A 36 -8.12 22.21 -1.60
C HIS A 36 -8.53 21.31 -0.41
N PHE A 37 -7.70 20.34 -0.06
CA PHE A 37 -7.85 19.66 1.22
C PHE A 37 -7.11 20.50 2.28
N LEU A 38 -7.83 20.99 3.29
CA LEU A 38 -7.29 21.78 4.40
C LEU A 38 -5.95 21.18 4.88
N ASP A 39 -4.84 21.89 4.62
CA ASP A 39 -3.43 21.51 4.85
C ASP A 39 -2.80 20.51 3.86
N SER A 40 -2.49 20.96 2.64
CA SER A 40 -1.80 20.15 1.63
C SER A 40 -0.44 19.57 2.07
N ASN A 41 0.27 20.27 2.96
CA ASN A 41 1.54 19.83 3.54
C ASN A 41 1.40 18.61 4.47
N ARG A 42 0.17 18.19 4.82
CA ARG A 42 -0.10 16.99 5.61
C ARG A 42 -0.28 15.73 4.76
N TYR A 43 -0.40 15.83 3.43
CA TYR A 43 -0.60 14.65 2.59
C TYR A 43 0.73 14.03 2.19
N THR A 44 0.90 12.78 2.61
CA THR A 44 1.98 11.90 2.20
C THR A 44 1.43 10.87 1.22
N ALA A 45 1.79 10.96 -0.06
CA ALA A 45 1.62 9.85 -0.98
C ALA A 45 2.59 8.73 -0.59
N LYS A 46 2.07 7.53 -0.42
CA LYS A 46 2.89 6.34 -0.22
C LYS A 46 3.02 5.64 -1.56
N ILE A 47 4.25 5.44 -2.03
CA ILE A 47 4.53 4.71 -3.27
C ILE A 47 5.34 3.47 -2.95
N ASN A 48 4.83 2.33 -3.40
CA ASN A 48 5.54 1.07 -3.30
C ASN A 48 6.44 0.82 -4.52
N SER A 49 7.57 0.15 -4.31
CA SER A 49 8.43 -0.30 -5.43
C SER A 49 7.69 -1.29 -6.34
N THR A 50 6.75 -2.06 -5.79
CA THR A 50 5.93 -3.04 -6.52
C THR A 50 4.64 -2.44 -7.08
N ASP A 51 4.35 -1.15 -6.86
CA ASP A 51 3.15 -0.53 -7.41
C ASP A 51 3.20 -0.58 -8.95
N LYS A 52 2.09 -1.00 -9.56
CA LYS A 52 1.94 -1.04 -11.01
C LYS A 52 1.43 0.32 -11.50
N TYR A 53 2.33 1.18 -11.94
CA TYR A 53 2.02 2.46 -12.56
C TYR A 53 3.09 2.84 -13.59
N GLU A 54 2.77 3.72 -14.53
CA GLU A 54 3.74 4.21 -15.52
C GLU A 54 4.32 5.55 -15.11
N ASN A 55 3.50 6.46 -14.60
CA ASN A 55 3.88 7.84 -14.32
C ASN A 55 3.29 8.34 -13.00
N LEU A 56 4.08 9.14 -12.28
CA LEU A 56 3.53 10.15 -11.40
C LEU A 56 3.16 11.38 -12.21
N VAL A 57 1.95 11.88 -12.00
CA VAL A 57 1.37 12.90 -12.86
C VAL A 57 0.91 14.07 -12.01
N LEU A 58 1.58 15.21 -12.18
CA LEU A 58 1.19 16.47 -11.57
C LEU A 58 0.36 17.29 -12.56
N SER A 59 -0.81 17.72 -12.13
CA SER A 59 -1.64 18.69 -12.84
C SER A 59 -1.64 19.99 -12.06
N VAL A 60 -1.17 21.09 -12.65
CA VAL A 60 -1.25 22.44 -12.08
C VAL A 60 -2.20 23.25 -12.95
N PHE A 61 -3.13 23.95 -12.33
CA PHE A 61 -4.19 24.69 -12.98
C PHE A 61 -4.00 26.18 -12.77
N TYR A 62 -4.00 26.91 -13.88
CA TYR A 62 -3.99 28.36 -13.93
C TYR A 62 -5.22 28.84 -14.70
N ASP A 63 -6.03 29.70 -14.06
CA ASP A 63 -7.30 30.17 -14.63
C ASP A 63 -7.10 30.94 -15.95
N PHE A 64 -6.01 31.71 -16.06
CA PHE A 64 -5.80 32.67 -17.15
C PHE A 64 -4.59 32.37 -18.04
N ASN A 65 -3.88 31.26 -17.82
CA ASN A 65 -2.66 30.97 -18.58
C ASN A 65 -2.82 29.70 -19.44
N ASN A 66 -2.52 29.82 -20.74
CA ASN A 66 -2.41 28.72 -21.70
C ASN A 66 -1.10 28.79 -22.50
N GLU A 67 -0.12 29.53 -21.97
CA GLU A 67 1.19 29.69 -22.59
C GLU A 67 2.07 28.47 -22.36
N VAL A 68 3.05 28.31 -23.24
CA VAL A 68 4.16 27.39 -23.01
C VAL A 68 5.07 28.01 -21.95
N ILE A 69 5.36 27.25 -20.89
CA ILE A 69 6.16 27.68 -19.74
C ILE A 69 7.18 26.61 -19.37
N ASP A 70 8.33 27.06 -18.88
CA ASP A 70 9.30 26.21 -18.22
C ASP A 70 8.81 25.83 -16.83
N ARG A 71 8.77 24.53 -16.56
CA ARG A 71 8.31 23.98 -15.28
C ARG A 71 9.39 23.11 -14.69
N LYS A 72 9.51 23.16 -13.37
CA LYS A 72 10.50 22.40 -12.62
C LYS A 72 9.85 21.72 -11.41
N ILE A 73 10.09 20.43 -11.26
CA ILE A 73 9.80 19.67 -10.05
C ILE A 73 11.12 19.27 -9.40
N GLU A 74 11.24 19.53 -8.10
CA GLU A 74 12.37 19.11 -7.27
C GLU A 74 11.85 18.19 -6.18
N LEU A 75 12.51 17.04 -6.02
CA LEU A 75 12.29 16.15 -4.89
C LEU A 75 13.36 16.44 -3.85
N VAL A 76 12.93 16.78 -2.63
CA VAL A 76 13.80 17.25 -1.55
C VAL A 76 13.67 16.33 -0.34
N CYS A 77 14.80 15.83 0.16
CA CYS A 77 14.87 14.98 1.35
C CYS A 77 16.01 15.49 2.22
N ASP A 78 15.80 15.63 3.54
CA ASP A 78 16.82 16.12 4.48
C ASP A 78 17.48 17.44 4.03
N ASN A 79 16.68 18.37 3.50
CA ASN A 79 17.10 19.65 2.90
C ASN A 79 18.06 19.54 1.69
N GLN A 80 18.16 18.37 1.07
CA GLN A 80 18.94 18.13 -0.14
C GLN A 80 18.02 17.80 -1.32
N ILE A 81 18.29 18.39 -2.47
CA ILE A 81 17.60 18.04 -3.73
C ILE A 81 18.12 16.68 -4.18
N ILE A 82 17.27 15.66 -4.16
CA ILE A 82 17.61 14.29 -4.55
C ILE A 82 17.26 14.00 -6.02
N ALA A 83 16.37 14.78 -6.62
CA ALA A 83 16.06 14.72 -8.05
C ALA A 83 15.48 16.06 -8.56
N THR A 84 15.73 16.35 -9.82
CA THR A 84 15.15 17.51 -10.52
C THR A 84 14.62 17.09 -11.88
N PHE A 85 13.37 17.45 -12.15
CA PHE A 85 12.71 17.21 -13.43
C PHE A 85 12.30 18.54 -14.04
N LYS A 86 12.58 18.74 -15.32
CA LYS A 86 12.22 19.95 -16.06
C LYS A 86 11.47 19.58 -17.32
N ASN A 87 10.49 20.39 -17.69
CA ASN A 87 9.95 20.36 -19.05
C ASN A 87 9.46 21.74 -19.46
N GLU A 88 9.36 21.92 -20.77
CA GLU A 88 8.68 23.04 -21.40
C GLU A 88 7.36 22.50 -21.95
N SER A 89 6.24 23.06 -21.50
CA SER A 89 4.92 22.63 -21.97
C SER A 89 3.88 23.71 -21.73
N ASN A 90 2.72 23.53 -22.33
CA ASN A 90 1.55 24.33 -22.00
C ASN A 90 1.29 24.28 -20.48
N SER A 91 1.03 25.44 -19.88
CA SER A 91 0.76 25.61 -18.45
C SER A 91 -0.32 24.67 -17.89
N ARG A 92 -1.30 24.28 -18.72
CA ARG A 92 -2.40 23.36 -18.37
C ARG A 92 -2.09 21.89 -18.65
N SER A 93 -0.99 21.59 -19.33
CA SER A 93 -0.57 20.21 -19.59
C SER A 93 -0.18 19.50 -18.31
N LYS A 94 -0.36 18.18 -18.27
CA LYS A 94 0.14 17.36 -17.17
C LYS A 94 1.68 17.29 -17.19
N PHE A 95 2.31 17.38 -16.03
CA PHE A 95 3.74 17.08 -15.86
C PHE A 95 3.86 15.60 -15.47
N ARG A 96 4.57 14.80 -16.26
CA ARG A 96 4.74 13.36 -16.03
C ARG A 96 6.17 13.06 -15.57
N ILE A 97 6.30 12.33 -14.48
CA ILE A 97 7.56 11.77 -13.98
C ILE A 97 7.47 10.25 -14.16
N PRO A 98 8.29 9.64 -15.03
CA PRO A 98 8.26 8.20 -15.26
C PRO A 98 8.56 7.42 -13.98
N LYS A 99 7.90 6.28 -13.78
CA LYS A 99 8.17 5.36 -12.66
C LYS A 99 9.66 4.99 -12.59
N SER A 100 10.31 4.78 -13.74
CA SER A 100 11.74 4.45 -13.79
C SER A 100 12.65 5.51 -13.15
N GLU A 101 12.24 6.78 -13.12
CA GLU A 101 12.98 7.84 -12.41
C GLU A 101 12.71 7.80 -10.91
N ILE A 102 11.47 7.52 -10.51
CA ILE A 102 11.11 7.34 -9.08
C ILE A 102 11.79 6.09 -8.50
N ASP A 103 11.88 5.01 -9.27
CA ASP A 103 12.51 3.74 -8.88
C ASP A 103 13.98 3.92 -8.48
N LYS A 104 14.71 4.83 -9.13
CA LYS A 104 16.11 5.16 -8.78
C LYS A 104 16.24 5.69 -7.35
N LEU A 105 15.19 6.32 -6.82
CA LEU A 105 15.20 6.97 -5.50
C LEU A 105 14.99 5.99 -4.35
N PHE A 106 14.45 4.79 -4.61
CA PHE A 106 14.21 3.79 -3.57
C PHE A 106 15.51 3.41 -2.86
N SER A 107 16.61 3.20 -3.58
CA SER A 107 17.87 2.69 -3.00
C SER A 107 18.45 3.51 -1.84
N LYS A 108 18.19 4.83 -1.79
CA LYS A 108 18.81 5.75 -0.81
C LYS A 108 17.80 6.47 0.10
N ASN A 109 16.50 6.40 -0.23
CA ASN A 109 15.48 7.23 0.42
C ASN A 109 14.27 6.41 0.92
N LEU A 110 14.45 5.11 1.19
CA LEU A 110 13.39 4.29 1.78
C LEU A 110 12.91 4.88 3.11
N ASN A 111 11.60 4.89 3.29
CA ASN A 111 10.89 5.34 4.49
C ASN A 111 11.14 6.79 4.91
N LYS A 112 11.87 7.58 4.10
CA LYS A 112 12.07 9.00 4.31
C LYS A 112 10.90 9.81 3.74
N GLU A 113 10.69 11.00 4.30
CA GLU A 113 9.74 11.98 3.75
C GLU A 113 10.44 12.83 2.70
N ILE A 114 9.93 12.76 1.47
CA ILE A 114 10.45 13.49 0.32
C ILE A 114 9.45 14.57 -0.06
N SER A 115 9.82 15.83 0.08
CA SER A 115 9.01 16.96 -0.35
C SER A 115 9.00 17.07 -1.87
N ILE A 116 7.83 17.24 -2.47
CA ILE A 116 7.65 17.53 -3.88
C ILE A 116 7.49 19.05 -4.04
N ASN A 117 8.52 19.71 -4.53
CA ASN A 117 8.51 21.16 -4.77
C ASN A 117 8.31 21.43 -6.25
N TYR A 118 7.47 22.40 -6.58
CA TYR A 118 7.21 22.84 -7.95
C TYR A 118 7.50 24.32 -8.12
N SER A 119 8.01 24.69 -9.28
CA SER A 119 8.25 26.09 -9.66
C SER A 119 8.09 26.26 -11.17
N ASP A 120 7.70 27.47 -11.56
CA ASP A 120 7.65 27.92 -12.95
C ASP A 120 7.78 29.46 -13.00
N LYS A 121 7.57 30.07 -14.17
CA LYS A 121 7.67 31.52 -14.33
C LYS A 121 6.60 32.32 -13.56
N ILE A 122 5.46 31.73 -13.23
CA ILE A 122 4.37 32.36 -12.47
C ILE A 122 4.68 32.23 -10.97
N ASN A 123 5.12 31.04 -10.56
CA ASN A 123 5.51 30.67 -9.21
C ASN A 123 7.04 30.59 -9.11
N GLY A 124 7.73 31.72 -9.31
CA GLY A 124 9.20 31.78 -9.38
C GLY A 124 9.93 31.32 -8.11
N ASN A 125 9.33 31.54 -6.94
CA ASN A 125 9.84 31.06 -5.65
C ASN A 125 9.51 29.58 -5.38
N GLY A 126 8.66 29.00 -6.23
CA GLY A 126 8.10 27.67 -6.05
C GLY A 126 7.19 27.52 -4.83
N PHE A 127 6.60 26.33 -4.71
CA PHE A 127 5.81 25.92 -3.56
C PHE A 127 5.89 24.39 -3.38
N THR A 128 5.65 23.94 -2.16
CA THR A 128 5.54 22.50 -1.85
C THR A 128 4.15 22.01 -2.18
N ILE A 129 4.08 20.97 -3.00
CA ILE A 129 2.84 20.28 -3.39
C ILE A 129 2.45 19.31 -2.28
N GLY A 130 3.39 18.50 -1.80
CA GLY A 130 3.13 17.56 -0.72
C GLY A 130 4.32 16.66 -0.46
N LEU A 131 4.09 15.61 0.31
CA LEU A 131 5.12 14.65 0.68
C LEU A 131 4.95 13.35 -0.08
N LEU A 132 6.08 12.71 -0.36
CA LEU A 132 6.20 11.38 -0.92
C LEU A 132 6.96 10.51 0.07
N LYS A 133 6.44 9.31 0.32
CA LYS A 133 7.11 8.28 1.12
C LYS A 133 7.27 7.03 0.28
N LEU A 134 8.53 6.72 -0.04
CA LEU A 134 8.89 5.51 -0.76
C LEU A 134 9.05 4.36 0.23
N PHE A 135 8.44 3.22 -0.05
CA PHE A 135 8.56 2.04 0.79
C PHE A 135 8.57 0.78 -0.07
N VAL A 136 9.25 -0.26 0.38
CA VAL A 136 9.21 -1.57 -0.27
C VAL A 136 8.23 -2.42 0.51
N THR A 137 7.25 -3.06 -0.15
CA THR A 137 6.58 -4.21 0.47
C THR A 137 7.55 -5.36 0.36
N GLU A 138 8.39 -5.53 1.37
CA GLU A 138 9.11 -6.79 1.54
C GLU A 138 8.08 -7.80 2.03
N TYR A 139 7.58 -8.62 1.11
CA TYR A 139 6.94 -9.86 1.50
C TYR A 139 8.02 -10.69 2.17
N THR A 140 7.93 -10.81 3.49
CA THR A 140 8.88 -11.64 4.24
C THR A 140 8.70 -13.07 3.79
N GLN A 141 9.71 -13.63 3.14
CA GLN A 141 9.74 -15.07 2.89
C GLN A 141 9.98 -15.76 4.23
N LEU A 142 8.92 -16.37 4.75
CA LEU A 142 9.00 -17.16 5.97
C LEU A 142 9.74 -18.46 5.66
N SER A 143 10.67 -18.81 6.53
CA SER A 143 11.34 -20.10 6.46
C SER A 143 10.35 -21.24 6.76
N ILE A 144 10.63 -22.45 6.26
CA ILE A 144 9.81 -23.63 6.53
C ILE A 144 9.56 -23.86 8.05
N PRO A 145 10.56 -23.72 8.95
CA PRO A 145 10.33 -23.82 10.39
C PRO A 145 9.34 -22.77 10.93
N GLU A 146 9.40 -21.52 10.46
CA GLU A 146 8.46 -20.47 10.90
C GLU A 146 7.04 -20.77 10.40
N ILE A 147 6.89 -21.19 9.15
CA ILE A 147 5.59 -21.58 8.60
C ILE A 147 4.99 -22.72 9.43
N ARG A 148 5.80 -23.72 9.77
CA ARG A 148 5.38 -24.83 10.64
C ARG A 148 4.90 -24.35 12.01
N GLN A 149 5.67 -23.46 12.65
CA GLN A 149 5.30 -22.88 13.93
C GLN A 149 3.95 -22.14 13.85
N ILE A 150 3.79 -21.29 12.85
CA ILE A 150 2.55 -20.50 12.64
C ILE A 150 1.34 -21.42 12.43
N VAL A 151 1.46 -22.43 11.54
CA VAL A 151 0.35 -23.36 11.27
C VAL A 151 0.01 -24.17 12.52
N GLN A 152 1.01 -24.64 13.28
CA GLN A 152 0.80 -25.33 14.55
C GLN A 152 0.05 -24.44 15.55
N MET A 153 0.48 -23.19 15.73
CA MET A 153 -0.18 -22.22 16.61
C MET A 153 -1.63 -21.95 16.20
N ALA A 154 -1.90 -21.86 14.89
CA ALA A 154 -3.24 -21.61 14.38
C ALA A 154 -4.19 -22.78 14.68
N ILE A 155 -3.76 -24.04 14.43
CA ILE A 155 -4.61 -25.21 14.70
C ILE A 155 -4.73 -25.55 16.19
N ASP A 156 -3.80 -25.05 17.01
CA ASP A 156 -3.79 -25.19 18.47
C ASP A 156 -4.50 -24.05 19.21
N LEU A 157 -5.11 -23.10 18.48
CA LEU A 157 -5.91 -22.04 19.09
C LEU A 157 -6.96 -22.66 20.05
N PRO A 158 -6.95 -22.32 21.35
CA PRO A 158 -7.85 -22.95 22.34
C PRO A 158 -9.33 -22.84 21.97
N GLU A 159 -9.75 -21.69 21.45
CA GLU A 159 -11.13 -21.40 21.06
C GLU A 159 -11.59 -22.24 19.87
N LEU A 160 -10.65 -22.67 19.01
CA LEU A 160 -10.93 -23.53 17.85
C LEU A 160 -11.17 -24.99 18.26
N GLN A 161 -10.69 -25.43 19.43
CA GLN A 161 -10.68 -26.85 19.79
C GLN A 161 -12.08 -27.47 19.87
N GLN A 162 -13.05 -26.68 20.34
CA GLN A 162 -14.43 -27.13 20.49
C GLN A 162 -15.08 -27.52 19.16
N TYR A 163 -14.69 -26.88 18.04
CA TYR A 163 -15.28 -27.07 16.72
C TYR A 163 -14.84 -28.39 16.05
N PHE A 164 -13.71 -28.96 16.46
CA PHE A 164 -13.26 -30.22 15.86
C PHE A 164 -14.14 -31.41 16.24
N HIS A 165 -14.86 -31.34 17.37
CA HIS A 165 -15.79 -32.38 17.83
C HIS A 165 -15.23 -33.81 17.77
N ILE A 166 -13.93 -33.99 18.07
CA ILE A 166 -13.22 -35.26 17.89
C ILE A 166 -13.83 -36.44 18.64
N ASP A 167 -14.50 -36.20 19.77
CA ASP A 167 -15.15 -37.24 20.56
C ASP A 167 -16.44 -37.74 19.92
N LYS A 168 -17.13 -36.88 19.16
CA LYS A 168 -18.37 -37.20 18.43
C LYS A 168 -18.11 -37.67 17.01
N SER A 169 -17.01 -37.22 16.41
CA SER A 169 -16.63 -37.52 15.04
C SER A 169 -15.16 -37.94 14.95
N PRO A 170 -14.82 -39.17 15.38
CA PRO A 170 -13.43 -39.66 15.39
C PRO A 170 -12.77 -39.68 14.00
N ASN A 171 -13.57 -39.75 12.94
CA ASN A 171 -13.10 -39.77 11.54
C ASN A 171 -12.38 -38.48 11.13
N ARG A 172 -12.56 -37.39 11.90
CA ARG A 172 -11.81 -36.13 11.73
C ARG A 172 -10.35 -36.24 12.15
N LYS A 173 -9.91 -37.40 12.66
CA LYS A 173 -8.50 -37.74 12.91
C LYS A 173 -7.96 -38.67 11.80
N PRO A 174 -6.78 -38.38 11.22
CA PRO A 174 -5.99 -37.17 11.43
C PRO A 174 -6.64 -35.95 10.77
N LEU A 175 -6.32 -34.77 11.30
CA LEU A 175 -6.74 -33.52 10.69
C LEU A 175 -6.16 -33.41 9.26
N ILE A 176 -6.99 -32.98 8.32
CA ILE A 176 -6.59 -32.81 6.91
C ILE A 176 -6.48 -31.31 6.60
N PHE A 177 -5.35 -30.91 6.02
CA PHE A 177 -5.12 -29.60 5.44
C PHE A 177 -5.10 -29.69 3.92
N LYS A 178 -5.80 -28.76 3.26
CA LYS A 178 -5.63 -28.50 1.83
C LYS A 178 -4.30 -27.79 1.60
N GLU A 179 -3.51 -28.27 0.65
CA GLU A 179 -2.24 -27.64 0.28
C GLU A 179 -2.44 -26.20 -0.22
N PHE A 180 -1.51 -25.31 0.10
CA PHE A 180 -1.54 -23.89 -0.27
C PHE A 180 -0.13 -23.35 -0.51
N GLY A 181 0.24 -23.15 -1.77
CA GLY A 181 1.56 -22.61 -2.15
C GLY A 181 2.72 -23.43 -1.56
N VAL A 182 3.53 -22.80 -0.71
CA VAL A 182 4.67 -23.45 -0.03
C VAL A 182 4.25 -24.40 1.10
N ILE A 183 3.00 -24.31 1.57
CA ILE A 183 2.42 -25.19 2.61
C ILE A 183 1.87 -26.43 1.92
N ASN A 184 2.69 -27.48 1.83
CA ASN A 184 2.34 -28.73 1.17
C ASN A 184 3.04 -29.93 1.83
N LYS A 185 2.67 -31.15 1.43
CA LYS A 185 3.19 -32.39 2.03
C LYS A 185 4.70 -32.58 1.92
N ASN A 186 5.37 -31.92 0.99
CA ASN A 186 6.81 -32.04 0.78
C ASN A 186 7.61 -31.07 1.67
N ASN A 187 6.97 -29.97 2.09
CA ASN A 187 7.64 -28.88 2.80
C ASN A 187 7.25 -28.84 4.28
N ILE A 188 6.05 -29.26 4.62
CA ILE A 188 5.46 -29.13 5.95
C ILE A 188 5.28 -30.53 6.55
N GLU A 189 6.38 -31.07 7.07
CA GLU A 189 6.36 -32.29 7.85
C GLU A 189 6.16 -32.00 9.34
N SER A 190 5.77 -33.02 10.11
CA SER A 190 5.83 -32.98 11.58
C SER A 190 4.98 -31.88 12.26
N ILE A 191 3.90 -31.44 11.62
CA ILE A 191 2.79 -30.77 12.31
C ILE A 191 1.86 -31.85 12.86
N THR A 192 1.49 -31.73 14.13
CA THR A 192 0.70 -32.75 14.81
C THR A 192 -0.56 -32.14 15.40
N LYS A 193 -1.65 -32.92 15.38
CA LYS A 193 -2.90 -32.58 16.05
C LYS A 193 -3.58 -33.85 16.53
N PHE A 194 -4.10 -33.82 17.76
CA PHE A 194 -4.76 -34.96 18.38
C PHE A 194 -3.92 -36.24 18.35
N ASP A 195 -2.63 -36.10 18.69
CA ASP A 195 -1.63 -37.17 18.72
C ASP A 195 -1.38 -37.87 17.37
N THR A 196 -1.75 -37.21 16.27
CA THR A 196 -1.55 -37.71 14.91
C THR A 196 -0.90 -36.65 14.02
N ASN A 197 -0.17 -37.08 13.00
CA ASN A 197 0.36 -36.17 11.99
C ASN A 197 -0.78 -35.59 11.15
N VAL A 198 -0.79 -34.27 10.98
CA VAL A 198 -1.70 -33.58 10.05
C VAL A 198 -1.38 -34.05 8.63
N LYS A 199 -2.42 -34.37 7.86
CA LYS A 199 -2.28 -34.79 6.46
C LYS A 199 -2.48 -33.61 5.54
N PHE A 200 -1.52 -33.36 4.65
CA PHE A 200 -1.63 -32.36 3.59
C PHE A 200 -2.05 -33.03 2.28
N LEU A 201 -3.14 -32.56 1.68
CA LEU A 201 -3.69 -33.11 0.44
C LEU A 201 -3.91 -32.01 -0.59
N SER A 202 -3.57 -32.31 -1.86
CA SER A 202 -3.86 -31.39 -2.96
C SER A 202 -5.37 -31.29 -3.21
N GLU A 203 -5.79 -30.25 -3.92
CA GLU A 203 -7.20 -30.06 -4.27
C GLU A 203 -7.75 -31.23 -5.09
N GLU A 204 -6.96 -31.78 -6.01
CA GLU A 204 -7.32 -32.94 -6.83
C GLU A 204 -7.52 -34.19 -5.97
N GLU A 205 -6.67 -34.39 -4.96
CA GLU A 205 -6.78 -35.53 -4.04
C GLU A 205 -8.07 -35.45 -3.20
N ILE A 206 -8.40 -34.25 -2.70
CA ILE A 206 -9.63 -33.98 -1.95
C ILE A 206 -10.85 -34.24 -2.82
N LYS A 207 -10.89 -33.67 -4.03
CA LYS A 207 -12.01 -33.84 -4.98
C LYS A 207 -12.20 -35.30 -5.37
N ARG A 208 -11.13 -35.99 -5.77
CA ARG A 208 -11.18 -37.40 -6.19
C ARG A 208 -11.68 -38.33 -5.09
N LYS A 209 -11.31 -38.06 -3.83
CA LYS A 209 -11.72 -38.85 -2.67
C LYS A 209 -13.03 -38.37 -2.04
N SER A 210 -13.64 -37.31 -2.56
CA SER A 210 -14.83 -36.66 -1.99
C SER A 210 -14.67 -36.32 -0.51
N ILE A 211 -13.50 -35.81 -0.12
CA ILE A 211 -13.21 -35.42 1.27
C ILE A 211 -13.89 -34.09 1.58
N THR A 212 -14.76 -34.09 2.59
CA THR A 212 -15.45 -32.89 3.10
C THR A 212 -14.86 -32.39 4.42
N GLU A 213 -14.03 -33.19 5.08
CA GLU A 213 -13.46 -32.90 6.39
C GLU A 213 -12.02 -32.39 6.29
N TYR A 214 -11.86 -31.10 5.96
CA TYR A 214 -10.55 -30.48 5.86
C TYR A 214 -10.55 -29.00 6.28
N ILE A 215 -9.37 -28.49 6.61
CA ILE A 215 -9.07 -27.06 6.73
C ILE A 215 -8.40 -26.58 5.44
N GLY A 216 -8.75 -25.39 4.98
CA GLY A 216 -7.96 -24.69 3.96
C GLY A 216 -7.51 -23.31 4.41
N ILE A 217 -6.63 -22.71 3.61
CA ILE A 217 -6.12 -21.36 3.81
C ILE A 217 -6.80 -20.45 2.78
N GLY A 218 -7.55 -19.46 3.27
CA GLY A 218 -8.19 -18.44 2.44
C GLY A 218 -7.27 -17.27 2.11
N ASP A 219 -6.39 -16.91 3.05
CA ASP A 219 -5.42 -15.82 2.89
C ASP A 219 -4.15 -16.07 3.71
N TRP A 220 -3.01 -15.64 3.15
CA TRP A 220 -1.68 -15.70 3.77
C TRP A 220 -0.88 -14.49 3.30
N THR A 221 -0.79 -13.46 4.15
CA THR A 221 -0.08 -12.22 3.81
C THR A 221 0.90 -11.85 4.94
N CYS A 222 2.20 -11.99 4.68
CA CYS A 222 3.26 -11.61 5.62
C CYS A 222 3.97 -10.33 5.13
N ILE A 223 4.01 -9.30 5.97
CA ILE A 223 4.70 -8.04 5.72
C ILE A 223 5.58 -7.74 6.92
N ILE A 224 6.91 -7.82 6.73
CA ILE A 224 7.92 -7.63 7.78
C ILE A 224 7.67 -8.63 8.93
N ASP A 225 7.19 -8.14 10.07
CA ASP A 225 6.97 -8.89 11.31
C ASP A 225 5.47 -9.05 11.61
N LYS A 226 4.60 -8.83 10.62
CA LYS A 226 3.15 -8.98 10.76
C LYS A 226 2.61 -9.95 9.71
N LEU A 227 1.87 -10.96 10.16
CA LEU A 227 1.23 -11.93 9.30
C LEU A 227 -0.29 -11.91 9.51
N ARG A 228 -1.04 -11.80 8.41
CA ARG A 228 -2.47 -12.08 8.37
C ARG A 228 -2.67 -13.48 7.80
N LEU A 229 -3.40 -14.32 8.53
CA LEU A 229 -3.75 -15.67 8.14
C LEU A 229 -5.27 -15.83 8.23
N GLN A 230 -5.88 -16.41 7.21
CA GLN A 230 -7.27 -16.85 7.26
C GLN A 230 -7.33 -18.35 7.01
N LEU A 231 -7.94 -19.07 7.94
CA LEU A 231 -8.30 -20.48 7.79
C LEU A 231 -9.80 -20.61 7.60
N TYR A 232 -10.23 -21.63 6.87
CA TYR A 232 -11.63 -22.05 6.83
C TYR A 232 -11.70 -23.55 7.15
N TYR A 233 -12.66 -23.94 7.99
CA TYR A 233 -12.88 -25.32 8.40
C TYR A 233 -14.25 -25.80 7.91
N VAL A 234 -14.21 -26.63 6.87
CA VAL A 234 -15.39 -26.99 6.07
C VAL A 234 -16.48 -27.73 6.87
N PRO A 235 -16.18 -28.70 7.76
CA PRO A 235 -17.21 -29.44 8.51
C PRO A 235 -18.16 -28.60 9.35
N GLU A 236 -17.65 -27.49 9.88
CA GLU A 236 -18.43 -26.60 10.76
C GLU A 236 -18.85 -25.31 10.07
N GLY A 237 -18.46 -25.10 8.80
CA GLY A 237 -18.75 -23.85 8.09
C GLY A 237 -18.16 -22.62 8.78
N ILE A 238 -16.96 -22.74 9.38
CA ILE A 238 -16.33 -21.63 10.10
C ILE A 238 -15.12 -21.07 9.36
N THR A 239 -14.95 -19.76 9.46
CA THR A 239 -13.75 -19.05 9.03
C THR A 239 -13.07 -18.42 10.24
N ILE A 240 -11.74 -18.57 10.32
CA ILE A 240 -10.92 -18.02 11.40
C ILE A 240 -9.89 -17.07 10.81
N ASN A 241 -9.97 -15.81 11.23
CA ASN A 241 -8.98 -14.79 10.92
C ASN A 241 -7.98 -14.66 12.07
N TYR A 242 -6.70 -14.60 11.74
CA TYR A 242 -5.61 -14.40 12.67
C TYR A 242 -4.77 -13.21 12.26
N ILE A 243 -4.32 -12.46 13.27
CA ILE A 243 -3.20 -11.54 13.15
C ILE A 243 -2.08 -12.07 14.04
N PHE A 244 -0.92 -12.27 13.43
CA PHE A 244 0.32 -12.62 14.10
C PHE A 244 1.29 -11.44 14.06
N ASN A 245 2.03 -11.24 15.15
CA ASN A 245 3.20 -10.37 15.17
C ASN A 245 4.43 -11.18 15.60
N LYS A 246 5.59 -10.86 15.01
CA LYS A 246 6.89 -11.38 15.43
C LYS A 246 7.45 -10.46 16.51
N LEU A 247 7.66 -11.00 17.72
CA LEU A 247 8.22 -10.29 18.87
C LEU A 247 9.41 -11.10 19.37
N ASP A 248 10.58 -10.47 19.51
CA ASP A 248 11.82 -11.13 19.95
C ASP A 248 12.18 -12.38 19.14
N SER A 249 11.94 -12.32 17.81
CA SER A 249 12.12 -13.42 16.85
C SER A 249 11.11 -14.58 16.96
N GLU A 250 10.09 -14.47 17.80
CA GLU A 250 9.03 -15.48 17.95
C GLU A 250 7.69 -14.95 17.42
N TRP A 251 6.97 -15.78 16.67
CA TRP A 251 5.62 -15.45 16.21
C TRP A 251 4.59 -15.63 17.34
N LYS A 252 3.70 -14.66 17.51
CA LYS A 252 2.60 -14.69 18.49
C LYS A 252 1.28 -14.29 17.84
N ILE A 253 0.20 -15.00 18.18
CA ILE A 253 -1.16 -14.59 17.83
C ILE A 253 -1.49 -13.37 18.69
N VAL A 254 -1.78 -12.23 18.06
CA VAL A 254 -2.20 -11.00 18.76
C VAL A 254 -3.70 -10.76 18.66
N GLU A 255 -4.34 -11.33 17.65
CA GLU A 255 -5.79 -11.25 17.44
C GLU A 255 -6.26 -12.51 16.72
N SER A 256 -7.42 -13.04 17.14
CA SER A 256 -8.13 -14.10 16.43
C SER A 256 -9.64 -13.83 16.48
N ILE A 257 -10.32 -14.09 15.36
CA ILE A 257 -11.77 -13.97 15.23
C ILE A 257 -12.30 -15.21 14.50
N ILE A 258 -13.22 -15.92 15.14
CA ILE A 258 -13.96 -17.04 14.53
C ILE A 258 -15.32 -16.51 14.07
N MET A 259 -15.70 -16.83 12.85
CA MET A 259 -16.98 -16.48 12.24
C MET A 259 -17.65 -17.75 11.73
N GLU A 260 -18.93 -17.90 12.03
CA GLU A 260 -19.78 -18.98 11.51
C GLU A 260 -20.49 -18.48 10.25
N GLU A 261 -20.51 -19.31 9.19
CA GLU A 261 -21.20 -19.04 7.92
C GLU A 261 -22.66 -19.53 7.91
#